data_AF-A0A6N7G8K5-F1
#
_entry.id   AF-A0A6N7G8K5-F1
#
_cell.length_a   1.000
_cell.length_b   1.000
_cell.length_c   1.000
_cell.angle_alpha   90.00
_cell.angle_beta   90.00
_cell.angle_gamma   90.00
#
_symmetry.space_group_name_H-M   'P 1'
#
loop_
_entity.id
_entity.type
_entity.pdbx_description
1 polymer ?
#
loop_
_entity_poly.entity_id
_entity_poly.type
_entity_poly.pdbx_seq_one_letter_code
_entity_poly.pdbx_strand_id
1 'polypeptide(L)' 'PLAVTIRKDGKDPVDAASVLGLMTLGAEHGDEVVLAADGAGADAALAQLAAVLATAE' A
#
# COMPACT_ATOMS: atom_id res chain seq x y z
N PRO A 1 -9.48 -12.95 -1.45
CA PRO A 1 -8.59 -11.85 -0.98
C PRO A 1 -8.92 -10.57 -1.75
N LEU A 2 -9.13 -9.46 -1.06
CA LEU A 2 -9.31 -8.16 -1.71
C LEU A 2 -7.97 -7.73 -2.33
N ALA A 3 -7.98 -7.33 -3.61
CA ALA A 3 -6.77 -6.86 -4.27
C ALA A 3 -6.45 -5.43 -3.82
N VAL A 4 -5.24 -5.22 -3.31
CA VAL A 4 -4.76 -3.91 -2.85
C VAL A 4 -3.43 -3.64 -3.54
N THR A 5 -3.29 -2.44 -4.07
CA THR A 5 -2.04 -1.96 -4.67
C THR A 5 -1.51 -0.76 -3.91
N ILE A 6 -0.19 -0.60 -3.97
CA ILE A 6 0.53 0.53 -3.37
C ILE A 6 1.49 1.10 -4.42
N ARG A 7 1.62 2.43 -4.45
CA ARG A 7 2.60 3.12 -5.30
C ARG A 7 3.20 4.33 -4.60
N LYS A 8 4.43 4.66 -4.97
CA LYS A 8 5.08 5.94 -4.70
C LYS A 8 4.84 6.86 -5.89
N ASP A 9 4.94 8.17 -5.69
CA ASP A 9 4.78 9.11 -6.80
C ASP A 9 5.76 8.81 -7.94
N GLY A 10 5.25 8.89 -9.17
CA GLY A 10 5.99 8.55 -10.39
C GLY A 10 6.36 7.06 -10.58
N LYS A 11 5.88 6.13 -9.73
CA LYS A 11 6.10 4.67 -9.88
C LYS A 11 4.81 3.92 -10.24
N ASP A 12 4.98 2.79 -10.92
CA ASP A 12 3.88 1.87 -11.19
C ASP A 12 3.32 1.24 -9.90
N PRO A 13 2.01 0.98 -9.83
CA PRO A 13 1.41 0.25 -8.71
C PRO A 13 1.98 -1.16 -8.60
N VAL A 14 2.33 -1.55 -7.38
CA VAL A 14 2.71 -2.92 -7.04
C VAL A 14 1.66 -3.55 -6.14
N ASP A 15 1.55 -4.87 -6.19
CA ASP A 15 0.67 -5.63 -5.31
C ASP A 15 1.16 -5.52 -3.85
N ALA A 16 0.31 -5.02 -2.97
CA ALA A 16 0.63 -4.85 -1.55
C ALA A 16 0.78 -6.20 -0.81
N ALA A 17 0.28 -7.30 -1.37
CA ALA A 17 0.51 -8.65 -0.84
C ALA A 17 1.86 -9.25 -1.29
N SER A 18 2.57 -8.62 -2.23
CA SER A 18 3.84 -9.11 -2.75
C SER A 18 5.03 -8.48 -2.02
N VAL A 19 5.64 -9.24 -1.12
CA VAL A 19 6.84 -8.79 -0.38
C VAL A 19 7.96 -8.39 -1.34
N LEU A 20 8.20 -9.14 -2.42
CA LEU A 20 9.23 -8.79 -3.40
C LEU A 20 8.90 -7.48 -4.14
N GLY A 21 7.63 -7.25 -4.46
CA GLY A 21 7.17 -5.98 -5.07
C GLY A 21 7.35 -4.78 -4.14
N LEU A 22 7.15 -4.96 -2.84
CA LEU A 22 7.40 -3.92 -1.84
C LEU A 22 8.88 -3.56 -1.73
N MET A 23 9.77 -4.56 -1.77
CA MET A 23 11.21 -4.32 -1.74
C MET A 23 11.69 -3.52 -2.96
N THR A 24 11.08 -3.71 -4.13
CA THR A 24 11.41 -2.94 -5.34
C THR A 24 10.75 -1.55 -5.36
N LEU A 25 9.62 -1.38 -4.67
CA LEU A 25 8.99 -0.07 -4.49
C LEU A 25 9.93 0.90 -3.77
N GLY A 26 10.73 0.41 -2.80
CA GLY A 26 11.74 1.20 -2.10
C GLY A 26 11.14 2.43 -1.41
N ALA A 27 9.99 2.24 -0.75
CA ALA A 27 9.38 3.26 0.08
C ALA A 27 10.06 3.27 1.46
N GLU A 28 10.44 4.45 1.93
CA GLU A 28 11.11 4.67 3.21
C GLU A 28 10.21 5.47 4.17
N HIS A 29 10.60 5.53 5.44
CA HIS A 29 9.89 6.37 6.40
C HIS A 29 9.92 7.84 5.97
N GLY A 30 8.75 8.47 5.92
CA GLY A 30 8.56 9.83 5.44
C GLY A 30 8.18 9.92 3.95
N ASP A 31 8.16 8.81 3.22
CA ASP A 31 7.63 8.79 1.86
C ASP A 31 6.10 8.82 1.86
N GLU A 32 5.53 9.59 0.92
CA GLU A 32 4.12 9.53 0.61
C GLU A 32 3.83 8.41 -0.39
N VAL A 33 2.81 7.62 -0.09
CA VAL A 33 2.35 6.50 -0.92
C VAL A 33 0.85 6.57 -1.13
N VAL A 34 0.40 6.05 -2.26
CA VAL A 34 -1.02 5.95 -2.60
C VAL A 34 -1.43 4.49 -2.56
N LEU A 35 -2.42 4.18 -1.74
CA LEU A 35 -3.09 2.88 -1.68
C LEU A 35 -4.34 2.89 -2.56
N ALA A 36 -4.59 1.79 -3.26
CA ALA A 36 -5.81 1.59 -4.03
C ALA A 36 -6.33 0.16 -3.85
N ALA A 37 -7.63 0.02 -3.65
CA ALA A 37 -8.31 -1.26 -3.56
C ALA A 37 -9.71 -1.15 -4.17
N ASP A 38 -10.21 -2.26 -4.69
CA ASP A 38 -11.56 -2.35 -5.29
C ASP A 38 -12.28 -3.58 -4.76
N GLY A 39 -13.57 -3.41 -4.45
CA GLY A 39 -14.47 -4.48 -4.06
C GLY A 39 -15.08 -4.29 -2.66
N ALA A 40 -15.87 -5.27 -2.25
CA ALA A 40 -16.52 -5.26 -0.94
C ALA A 40 -15.48 -5.25 0.18
N GLY A 41 -15.56 -4.26 1.07
CA GLY A 41 -14.62 -4.08 2.19
C GLY A 41 -13.36 -3.29 1.86
N ALA A 42 -13.26 -2.67 0.68
CA ALA A 42 -12.11 -1.85 0.28
C ALA A 42 -11.80 -0.74 1.27
N ASP A 43 -12.79 0.05 1.67
CA ASP A 43 -12.59 1.16 2.61
C ASP A 43 -12.01 0.70 3.95
N ALA A 44 -12.52 -0.41 4.48
CA ALA A 44 -12.05 -0.96 5.75
C ALA A 44 -10.60 -1.47 5.65
N ALA A 45 -10.28 -2.19 4.57
CA ALA A 45 -8.92 -2.68 4.33
C ALA A 45 -7.93 -1.53 4.13
N LEU A 46 -8.30 -0.50 3.36
CA LEU A 46 -7.49 0.69 3.13
C LEU A 46 -7.26 1.47 4.44
N ALA A 47 -8.30 1.63 5.26
CA ALA A 47 -8.16 2.32 6.56
C ALA A 47 -7.22 1.57 7.51
N GLN A 48 -7.33 0.24 7.60
CA GLN A 48 -6.43 -0.57 8.41
C GLN A 48 -4.98 -0.49 7.93
N LEU A 49 -4.76 -0.61 6.61
CA LEU A 49 -3.42 -0.58 6.05
C LEU A 49 -2.78 0.80 6.18
N ALA A 50 -3.54 1.87 5.95
CA ALA A 50 -3.09 3.24 6.18
C ALA A 50 -2.71 3.48 7.64
N ALA A 51 -3.48 2.96 8.60
CA ALA A 51 -3.14 3.06 10.02
C ALA A 51 -1.80 2.39 10.33
N VAL A 52 -1.57 1.17 9.83
CA VAL A 52 -0.30 0.44 10.03
C VAL A 52 0.89 1.20 9.44
N LEU A 53 0.75 1.77 8.23
CA LEU A 53 1.82 2.53 7.59
C LEU A 53 2.11 3.86 8.30
N ALA A 54 1.08 4.51 8.86
CA ALA A 54 1.24 5.77 9.59
C ALA A 54 1.87 5.60 10.99
N THR A 55 1.82 4.39 11.55
CA THR A 55 2.36 4.06 12.88
C THR A 55 3.63 3.22 12.81
N ALA A 56 4.43 3.34 11.74
CA ALA A 56 5.70 2.62 11.63
C ALA A 56 6.68 3.06 12.74
N GLU A 57 6.62 2.38 13.89
CA GLU A 57 7.68 2.30 14.92
C GLU A 57 8.75 1.28 14.50
#